data_AF-A0A4Y3WUX3-F1
#
_entry.id   AF-A0A4Y3WUX3-F1
#
_cell.length_a   1.000
_cell.length_b   1.000
_cell.length_c   1.000
_cell.angle_alpha   90.00
_cell.angle_beta   90.00
_cell.angle_gamma   90.00
#
_symmetry.space_group_name_H-M   'P 1'
#
loop_
_entity.id
_entity.type
_entity.pdbx_description
1 polymer ?
#
loop_
_entity_poly.entity_id
_entity_poly.type
_entity_poly.pdbx_seq_one_letter_code
_entity_poly.pdbx_strand_id
1 'polypeptide(L)'
;MSVTIRLYGDKTINRIVSRLPAVRDAVKDHADQIGRRAEARLAAHRDAGATRVGVDHSGQIDSVVYLDDERGAKAALSIEFGHTDPRTGRHVEGLYVLYGAAGLL
;
A
#
# COMPACT_ATOMS: atom_id res chain seq x y z
N MET A 1 40.94 10.34 22.31
CA MET A 1 39.79 9.54 22.79
C MET A 1 39.70 8.29 21.95
N SER A 2 39.78 7.10 22.55
CA SER A 2 39.65 5.84 21.81
C SER A 2 38.17 5.57 21.55
N VAL A 3 37.78 5.43 20.28
CA VAL A 3 36.43 5.01 19.89
C VAL A 3 36.41 3.49 19.82
N THR A 4 35.64 2.85 20.71
CA THR A 4 35.43 1.40 20.66
C THR A 4 34.36 1.08 19.61
N ILE A 5 34.75 0.46 18.50
CA ILE A 5 33.82 0.05 17.44
C ILE A 5 33.21 -1.30 17.83
N ARG A 6 31.88 -1.35 17.96
CA ARG A 6 31.14 -2.59 18.18
C ARG A 6 30.52 -3.07 16.88
N LEU A 7 31.04 -4.18 16.35
CA LEU A 7 30.49 -4.83 15.16
C LEU A 7 29.28 -5.68 15.56
N TYR A 8 28.21 -5.57 14.77
CA TYR A 8 27.02 -6.40 14.87
C TYR A 8 26.87 -7.21 13.59
N GLY A 9 26.40 -8.45 13.70
CA GLY A 9 25.99 -9.21 12.53
C GLY A 9 24.71 -8.66 11.90
N ASP A 10 24.53 -8.89 10.60
CA ASP A 10 23.47 -8.32 9.75
C ASP A 10 22.06 -8.41 10.35
N LYS A 11 21.70 -9.58 10.87
CA LYS A 11 20.38 -9.78 11.51
C LYS A 11 20.17 -8.87 12.73
N THR A 12 21.22 -8.68 13.52
CA THR A 12 21.16 -7.84 14.72
C THR A 12 21.10 -6.37 14.35
N ILE A 13 21.92 -5.93 13.40
CA ILE A 13 21.91 -4.52 12.97
C ILE A 13 20.58 -4.16 12.30
N ASN A 14 20.02 -5.02 11.43
CA ASN A 14 18.72 -4.78 10.81
C ASN A 14 17.60 -4.65 11.83
N ARG A 15 17.60 -5.48 12.88
CA ARG A 15 16.62 -5.40 13.97
C ARG A 15 16.75 -4.13 14.81
N ILE A 16 17.95 -3.57 14.93
CA ILE A 16 18.17 -2.29 15.61
C ILE A 16 17.69 -1.15 14.70
N VAL A 17 18.16 -1.14 13.46
CA VAL A 17 17.86 -0.10 12.47
C VAL A 17 16.37 0.02 12.20
N SER A 18 15.65 -1.10 12.02
CA SER A 18 14.20 -1.08 11.76
C SER A 18 13.36 -0.49 12.90
N ARG A 19 13.93 -0.33 14.09
CA ARG A 19 13.25 0.26 15.26
C ARG A 19 13.64 1.70 15.54
N LEU A 20 14.60 2.25 14.78
CA LEU A 20 14.97 3.66 14.90
C LEU A 20 13.77 4.53 14.51
N PRO A 21 13.46 5.60 15.27
CA PRO A 21 12.35 6.50 14.94
C PRO A 21 12.39 7.00 13.51
N ALA A 22 13.55 7.48 13.05
CA ALA A 22 13.73 7.99 11.69
C ALA A 22 13.45 6.94 10.60
N VAL A 23 13.73 5.65 10.85
CA VAL A 23 13.43 4.58 9.88
C VAL A 23 11.93 4.32 9.83
N ARG A 24 11.26 4.30 10.98
CA ARG A 24 9.79 4.15 11.05
C ARG A 24 9.08 5.32 10.40
N ASP A 25 9.56 6.54 10.62
CA ASP A 25 9.01 7.74 9.99
C ASP A 25 9.19 7.70 8.47
N ALA A 26 10.36 7.27 7.98
CA ALA A 26 10.58 7.07 6.55
C ALA A 26 9.64 6.02 5.93
N VAL A 27 9.32 4.94 6.66
CA VAL A 27 8.34 3.94 6.21
C VAL A 27 6.93 4.53 6.13
N LYS A 28 6.52 5.33 7.12
CA LYS A 28 5.22 6.02 7.10
C LYS A 28 5.11 7.00 5.93
N ASP A 29 6.12 7.83 5.74
CA ASP A 29 6.18 8.79 4.63
C ASP A 29 6.08 8.07 3.27
N HIS A 30 6.71 6.90 3.15
CA HIS A 30 6.62 6.08 1.96
C HIS A 30 5.22 5.50 1.76
N ALA A 31 4.59 4.99 2.81
CA ALA A 31 3.20 4.51 2.77
C ALA A 31 2.22 5.63 2.38
N ASP A 32 2.39 6.84 2.90
CA ASP A 32 1.58 8.01 2.53
C ASP A 32 1.76 8.40 1.05
N GLN A 33 2.98 8.28 0.53
CA GLN A 33 3.23 8.49 -0.90
C GLN A 33 2.51 7.45 -1.76
N ILE A 34 2.51 6.18 -1.36
CA ILE A 34 1.76 5.13 -2.04
C ILE A 34 0.25 5.41 -1.93
N GLY A 35 -0.25 5.78 -0.75
CA GLY A 35 -1.64 6.15 -0.53
C GLY A 35 -2.11 7.25 -1.48
N ARG A 36 -1.38 8.37 -1.56
CA ARG A 36 -1.69 9.46 -2.50
C ARG A 36 -1.69 9.02 -3.97
N ARG A 37 -0.76 8.14 -4.36
CA ARG A 37 -0.69 7.58 -5.72
C ARG A 37 -1.86 6.63 -6.01
N ALA A 38 -2.29 5.87 -5.02
CA ALA A 38 -3.45 4.99 -5.11
C ALA A 38 -4.74 5.80 -5.22
N GLU A 39 -4.91 6.85 -4.41
CA GLU A 39 -6.04 7.78 -4.51
C GLU A 39 -6.13 8.41 -5.89
N ALA A 40 -5.01 8.87 -6.45
CA ALA A 40 -4.97 9.42 -7.80
C ALA A 40 -5.39 8.40 -8.88
N ARG A 41 -5.01 7.13 -8.73
CA ARG A 41 -5.44 6.04 -9.62
C ARG A 41 -6.93 5.75 -9.47
N LEU A 42 -7.41 5.66 -8.23
CA LEU A 42 -8.83 5.41 -7.94
C LEU A 42 -9.71 6.55 -8.44
N ALA A 43 -9.25 7.80 -8.34
CA ALA A 43 -9.99 8.97 -8.82
C ALA A 43 -10.23 8.97 -10.35
N ALA A 44 -9.41 8.24 -11.12
CA ALA A 44 -9.65 8.05 -12.55
C ALA A 44 -10.88 7.15 -12.83
N HIS A 45 -11.36 6.41 -11.83
CA HIS A 45 -12.52 5.54 -11.95
C HIS A 45 -13.83 6.29 -11.67
N ARG A 46 -14.63 6.51 -12.71
CA ARG A 46 -15.92 7.24 -12.64
C ARG A 46 -16.94 6.62 -11.67
N ASP A 47 -16.92 5.30 -11.51
CA ASP A 47 -17.87 4.54 -10.68
C ASP A 47 -17.23 4.05 -9.37
N ALA A 48 -16.21 4.75 -8.85
CA ALA A 48 -15.58 4.37 -7.58
C ALA A 48 -16.58 4.42 -6.41
N GLY A 49 -17.69 5.16 -6.52
CA GLY A 49 -18.86 5.08 -5.64
C GLY A 49 -18.54 5.31 -4.16
N ALA A 50 -18.24 4.24 -3.45
CA ALA A 50 -17.90 4.24 -2.03
C ALA A 50 -16.54 3.56 -1.71
N THR A 51 -15.80 3.14 -2.74
CA THR A 51 -14.44 2.65 -2.61
C THR A 51 -13.51 3.78 -2.20
N ARG A 52 -12.60 3.51 -1.28
CA ARG A 52 -11.58 4.46 -0.80
C ARG A 52 -10.24 3.77 -0.62
N VAL A 53 -9.19 4.56 -0.70
CA VAL A 53 -7.86 4.15 -0.25
C VAL A 53 -7.72 4.49 1.22
N GLY A 54 -7.18 3.57 2.01
CA GLY A 54 -6.80 3.80 3.39
C GLY A 54 -5.32 3.60 3.60
N VAL A 55 -4.74 4.39 4.51
CA VAL A 55 -3.40 4.20 5.05
C VAL A 55 -3.54 4.07 6.56
N ASP A 56 -2.98 3.01 7.13
CA ASP A 56 -2.95 2.77 8.57
C ASP A 56 -1.51 2.55 9.03
N HIS A 57 -1.10 3.28 10.07
CA HIS A 57 0.22 3.19 10.70
C HIS A 57 0.15 2.60 12.12
N SER A 58 -0.98 2.02 12.49
CA SER A 58 -1.26 1.45 13.80
C SER A 58 -1.11 -0.07 13.81
N GLY A 59 -1.01 -0.63 15.02
CA GLY A 59 -0.99 -2.09 15.23
C GLY A 59 0.41 -2.71 15.24
N GLN A 60 0.48 -3.99 14.86
CA GLN A 60 1.72 -4.78 14.87
C GLN A 60 2.57 -4.62 13.60
N ILE A 61 2.06 -3.89 12.61
CA ILE A 61 2.71 -3.60 11.35
C ILE A 61 3.13 -2.12 11.32
N ASP A 62 4.21 -1.80 10.60
CA ASP A 62 4.69 -0.42 10.56
C ASP A 62 3.74 0.49 9.77
N SER A 63 3.25 0.03 8.62
CA SER A 63 2.23 0.72 7.82
C SER A 63 1.56 -0.24 6.83
N VAL A 64 0.29 -0.01 6.50
CA VAL A 64 -0.44 -0.70 5.44
C VAL A 64 -1.21 0.30 4.59
N VAL A 65 -1.20 0.07 3.27
CA VAL A 65 -2.07 0.76 2.31
C VAL A 65 -3.06 -0.26 1.77
N TYR A 66 -4.35 0.08 1.79
CA TYR A 66 -5.41 -0.85 1.41
C TYR A 66 -6.49 -0.17 0.59
N LEU A 67 -7.20 -0.97 -0.19
CA LEU A 67 -8.37 -0.58 -0.96
C LEU A 67 -9.61 -1.09 -0.22
N ASP A 68 -10.39 -0.17 0.33
CA ASP A 68 -11.60 -0.46 1.08
C ASP A 68 -12.82 -0.19 0.21
N ASP A 69 -13.60 -1.23 -0.05
CA ASP A 69 -14.88 -1.17 -0.75
C ASP A 69 -16.03 -1.73 0.10
N GLU A 70 -15.93 -1.68 1.43
CA GLU A 70 -16.95 -2.22 2.33
C GLU A 70 -18.31 -1.52 2.17
N ARG A 71 -18.29 -0.23 1.80
CA ARG A 71 -19.48 0.59 1.58
C ARG A 71 -20.00 0.55 0.14
N GLY A 72 -19.25 -0.06 -0.77
CA GLY A 72 -19.60 -0.15 -2.19
C GLY A 72 -20.12 -1.54 -2.58
N ALA A 73 -19.74 -1.99 -3.76
CA ALA A 73 -20.17 -3.29 -4.31
C ALA A 73 -19.39 -4.48 -3.71
N LYS A 74 -18.45 -4.22 -2.79
CA LYS A 74 -17.49 -5.19 -2.25
C LYS A 74 -16.70 -5.87 -3.35
N ALA A 75 -16.29 -5.07 -4.33
CA ALA A 75 -15.64 -5.48 -5.57
C ALA A 75 -14.18 -5.01 -5.66
N ALA A 76 -13.51 -4.78 -4.51
CA ALA A 76 -12.13 -4.31 -4.46
C ALA A 76 -11.17 -5.15 -5.32
N LEU A 77 -11.33 -6.48 -5.34
CA LEU A 77 -10.53 -7.37 -6.20
C LEU A 77 -10.79 -7.14 -7.70
N SER A 78 -12.05 -6.94 -8.08
CA SER A 78 -12.43 -6.65 -9.46
C SER A 78 -11.93 -5.27 -9.91
N ILE A 79 -11.88 -4.29 -8.99
CA ILE A 79 -11.31 -2.97 -9.23
C ILE A 79 -9.79 -3.06 -9.39
N GLU A 80 -9.12 -3.87 -8.56
CA GLU A 80 -7.66 -4.01 -8.59
C GLU A 80 -7.18 -4.78 -9.82
N PHE A 81 -7.76 -5.95 -10.11
CA PHE A 81 -7.24 -6.90 -11.11
C PHE A 81 -8.16 -7.13 -12.30
N GLY A 82 -9.31 -6.48 -12.35
CA GLY A 82 -10.30 -6.69 -13.40
C GLY A 82 -11.17 -7.92 -13.15
N HIS A 83 -12.16 -8.12 -14.02
CA HIS A 83 -13.07 -9.26 -13.98
C HIS A 83 -13.73 -9.49 -15.34
N THR A 84 -14.35 -10.65 -15.53
CA THR A 84 -15.21 -10.90 -16.69
C THR A 84 -16.65 -10.56 -16.31
N ASP A 85 -17.28 -9.67 -17.08
CA ASP A 85 -18.70 -9.34 -16.89
C ASP A 85 -19.56 -10.57 -17.23
N PRO A 86 -20.31 -11.13 -16.26
CA PRO A 86 -21.11 -12.34 -16.49
C PRO A 86 -22.29 -12.12 -17.45
N ARG A 87 -22.71 -10.88 -17.70
CA ARG A 87 -23.83 -10.57 -18.60
C ARG A 87 -23.38 -10.50 -20.06
N THR A 88 -22.20 -9.93 -20.30
CA THR A 88 -21.70 -9.69 -21.65
C THR A 88 -20.58 -10.64 -22.07
N GLY A 89 -19.98 -11.36 -21.12
CA GLY A 89 -18.80 -12.20 -21.31
C GLY A 89 -17.52 -11.42 -21.60
N ARG A 90 -17.55 -10.08 -21.56
CA ARG A 90 -16.39 -9.23 -21.87
C ARG A 90 -15.48 -9.10 -20.66
N HIS A 91 -14.18 -9.10 -20.90
CA HIS A 91 -13.20 -8.76 -19.88
C HIS A 91 -13.21 -7.25 -19.63
N VAL A 92 -13.23 -6.88 -18.35
CA VAL A 92 -13.08 -5.51 -17.87
C VAL A 92 -11.73 -5.44 -17.17
N GLU A 93 -10.85 -4.59 -17.69
CA GLU A 93 -9.51 -4.38 -17.16
C GLU A 93 -9.53 -3.81 -15.74
N GLY A 94 -8.59 -4.26 -14.92
CA GLY A 94 -8.35 -3.71 -13.59
C GLY A 94 -7.66 -2.34 -13.65
N LEU A 95 -7.82 -1.56 -12.58
CA LEU A 95 -7.15 -0.27 -12.44
C LEU A 95 -5.77 -0.38 -11.81
N TYR A 96 -5.45 -1.54 -11.20
CA TYR A 96 -4.19 -1.77 -10.49
C TYR A 96 -3.88 -0.63 -9.51
N VAL A 97 -4.87 -0.30 -8.67
CA VAL A 97 -4.85 0.88 -7.79
C VAL A 97 -3.69 0.77 -6.82
N LEU A 98 -3.58 -0.35 -6.11
CA LEU A 98 -2.52 -0.59 -5.13
C LEU A 98 -1.23 -1.03 -5.82
N TYR A 99 -1.31 -1.99 -6.75
CA TYR A 99 -0.16 -2.59 -7.40
C TYR A 99 0.62 -1.54 -8.22
N GLY A 100 -0.09 -0.71 -8.97
CA GLY A 100 0.50 0.42 -9.67
C GLY A 100 1.03 1.49 -8.74
N ALA A 101 0.32 1.80 -7.64
CA ALA A 101 0.78 2.81 -6.67
C ALA A 101 2.08 2.41 -5.95
N ALA A 102 2.25 1.12 -5.70
CA ALA A 102 3.46 0.52 -5.15
C ALA A 102 4.63 0.49 -6.15
N GLY A 103 4.39 0.79 -7.43
CA GLY A 103 5.43 0.75 -8.47
C GLY A 103 5.81 -0.67 -8.89
N LEU A 104 4.84 -1.59 -8.88
CA LEU A 104 5.05 -3.00 -9.22
C LEU A 104 4.55 -3.39 -10.62
N LEU A 105 3.97 -2.44 -11.37
CA LEU A 105 3.56 -2.59 -12.77
C LEU A 105 4.76 -2.58 -13.74
#